data_AF-A0A2P4X2S8-F1
#
_entry.id   AF-A0A2P4X2S8-F1
#
_cell.length_a   1.000
_cell.length_b   1.000
_cell.length_c   1.000
_cell.angle_alpha   90.00
_cell.angle_beta   90.00
_cell.angle_gamma   90.00
#
_symmetry.space_group_name_H-M   'P 1'
#
loop_
_entity.id
_entity.type
_entity.pdbx_description
1 polymer ?
#
loop_
_entity_poly.entity_id
_entity_poly.type
_entity_poly.pdbx_seq_one_letter_code
_entity_poly.pdbx_strand_id
1 'polypeptide(L)'
;MSFNDENCALTLSFLGKDSMPYNNTVELAQYGEVGKQVYTNLQQFCAKKGKNEEVFHELSVTELNKHLSSLMPGLSAKVFRTFNASFTLEKELPGPSGQELDPQGKMEVAPKVVLYNDANRKVAILCNHQRTAPKSFDTTLDKMNAQLDQLKDQLKDLKQMQTLISKGKSSSIKLKKEKPASDNKDEDALAKKAQAHLFQRTPSADQVAKKIENWKKKIKALSLRLQDKTDNKEVALGTSKLNYMDPRITVAWCKRNEVPISAVFSKTLREKFVWAMDVDPHWKF
;
A
#
# COMPACT_ATOMS: atom_id res chain seq x y z
N MET A 1 -13.12 -8.15 26.53
CA MET A 1 -12.45 -6.88 26.85
C MET A 1 -11.60 -7.09 28.09
N SER A 2 -10.40 -6.51 28.17
CA SER A 2 -9.58 -6.53 29.39
C SER A 2 -8.98 -5.16 29.68
N PHE A 3 -8.69 -4.92 30.96
CA PHE A 3 -8.27 -3.65 31.51
C PHE A 3 -6.88 -3.81 32.14
N ASN A 4 -5.98 -2.88 31.88
CA ASN A 4 -4.68 -2.74 32.55
C ASN A 4 -4.53 -1.28 33.01
N ASP A 5 -4.27 -1.10 34.30
CA ASP A 5 -4.20 0.22 34.91
C ASP A 5 -2.97 1.01 34.45
N GLU A 6 -1.91 0.33 34.01
CA GLU A 6 -0.77 0.97 33.35
C GLU A 6 -1.24 1.68 32.07
N ASN A 7 -1.04 2.99 32.00
CA ASN A 7 -1.48 3.88 30.92
C ASN A 7 -3.00 3.81 30.60
N CYS A 8 -3.82 3.34 31.53
CA CYS A 8 -5.24 3.09 31.30
C CYS A 8 -5.48 2.25 30.02
N ALA A 9 -4.69 1.20 29.83
CA ALA A 9 -4.70 0.38 28.64
C ALA A 9 -5.94 -0.52 28.59
N LEU A 10 -6.70 -0.38 27.50
CA LEU A 10 -7.92 -1.13 27.20
C LEU A 10 -7.68 -2.08 26.03
N THR A 11 -7.81 -3.39 26.25
CA THR A 11 -7.73 -4.37 25.17
C THR A 11 -9.12 -4.83 24.75
N LEU A 12 -9.42 -4.58 23.48
CA LEU A 12 -10.64 -4.99 22.79
C LEU A 12 -10.33 -6.23 21.94
N SER A 13 -11.01 -7.34 22.23
CA SER A 13 -10.88 -8.59 21.48
C SER A 13 -12.27 -9.17 21.22
N PHE A 14 -12.73 -9.14 19.97
CA PHE A 14 -14.04 -9.63 19.55
C PHE A 14 -14.07 -9.94 18.04
N LEU A 15 -15.10 -10.65 17.58
CA LEU A 15 -15.36 -10.85 16.16
C LEU A 15 -16.30 -9.75 15.65
N GLY A 16 -15.86 -9.00 14.65
CA GLY A 16 -16.65 -7.96 14.00
C GLY A 16 -17.50 -8.49 12.85
N LYS A 17 -17.82 -7.60 11.91
CA LYS A 17 -18.52 -7.96 10.67
C LYS A 17 -17.77 -9.06 9.93
N ASP A 18 -18.52 -9.98 9.32
CA ASP A 18 -17.99 -11.11 8.53
C ASP A 18 -17.08 -12.04 9.38
N SER A 19 -17.29 -12.06 10.70
CA SER A 19 -16.49 -12.81 11.69
C SER A 19 -15.01 -12.45 11.69
N MET A 20 -14.67 -11.24 11.24
CA MET A 20 -13.29 -10.77 11.22
C MET A 20 -12.82 -10.42 12.63
N PRO A 21 -11.69 -10.97 13.12
CA PRO A 21 -11.19 -10.64 14.44
C PRO A 21 -10.78 -9.16 14.51
N TYR A 22 -11.15 -8.53 15.62
CA TYR A 22 -10.64 -7.24 16.04
C TYR A 22 -9.91 -7.46 17.37
N ASN A 23 -8.60 -7.25 17.37
CA ASN A 23 -7.77 -7.30 18.57
C ASN A 23 -6.90 -6.05 18.61
N ASN A 24 -7.19 -5.14 19.54
CA ASN A 24 -6.49 -3.87 19.65
C ASN A 24 -6.39 -3.42 21.11
N THR A 25 -5.22 -2.93 21.50
CA THR A 25 -4.99 -2.32 22.80
C THR A 25 -4.87 -0.81 22.62
N VAL A 26 -5.71 -0.06 23.33
CA VAL A 26 -5.74 1.39 23.30
C VAL A 26 -5.30 1.91 24.65
N GLU A 27 -4.19 2.64 24.68
CA GLU A 27 -3.72 3.35 25.88
C GLU A 27 -4.54 4.63 26.05
N LEU A 28 -5.56 4.61 26.90
CA LEU A 28 -6.48 5.75 27.01
C LEU A 28 -5.83 6.96 27.68
N ALA A 29 -4.78 6.78 28.48
CA ALA A 29 -4.07 7.89 29.12
C ALA A 29 -3.52 8.92 28.13
N GLN A 30 -3.25 8.54 26.87
CA GLN A 30 -2.81 9.47 25.81
C GLN A 30 -3.82 10.60 25.52
N TYR A 31 -5.09 10.41 25.91
CA TYR A 31 -6.16 11.41 25.75
C TYR A 31 -6.38 12.25 27.02
N GLY A 32 -5.42 12.25 27.96
CA GLY A 32 -5.48 13.02 29.20
C GLY A 32 -6.64 12.60 30.11
N GLU A 33 -7.25 13.57 30.79
CA GLU A 33 -8.30 13.31 31.78
C GLU A 33 -9.56 12.65 31.18
N VAL A 34 -9.91 13.01 29.93
CA VAL A 34 -11.04 12.38 29.22
C VAL A 34 -10.78 10.89 29.02
N GLY A 35 -9.55 10.53 28.64
CA GLY A 35 -9.17 9.14 28.46
C GLY A 35 -9.27 8.31 29.75
N LYS A 36 -8.79 8.86 30.86
CA LYS A 36 -8.92 8.23 32.19
C LYS A 36 -10.38 8.05 32.57
N GLN A 37 -11.21 9.07 32.35
CA GLN A 37 -12.65 9.00 32.62
C GLN A 37 -13.34 7.92 31.80
N VAL A 38 -13.01 7.80 30.50
CA VAL A 38 -13.53 6.72 29.63
C VAL A 38 -13.12 5.34 30.17
N TYR A 39 -11.86 5.17 30.59
CA TYR A 39 -11.38 3.92 31.17
C TYR A 39 -12.17 3.53 32.42
N THR A 40 -12.35 4.45 33.37
CA THR A 40 -13.13 4.23 34.59
C THR A 40 -14.59 3.93 34.28
N ASN A 41 -15.22 4.66 33.36
CA ASN A 41 -16.61 4.40 32.96
C ASN A 41 -16.77 3.01 32.35
N LEU A 42 -15.85 2.57 31.49
CA LEU A 42 -15.90 1.24 30.88
C LEU A 42 -15.71 0.13 31.92
N GLN A 43 -14.83 0.32 32.91
CA GLN A 43 -14.71 -0.62 34.04
C GLN A 43 -16.05 -0.73 34.79
N GLN A 44 -16.71 0.40 35.06
CA GLN A 44 -18.02 0.42 35.73
C GLN A 44 -19.11 -0.24 34.89
N PHE A 45 -19.14 0.00 33.57
CA PHE A 45 -20.12 -0.62 32.67
C PHE A 45 -19.98 -2.14 32.58
N CYS A 46 -18.78 -2.67 32.83
CA CYS A 46 -18.52 -4.12 32.89
C CYS A 46 -18.61 -4.69 34.32
N ALA A 47 -18.69 -3.84 35.34
CA ALA A 47 -18.68 -4.30 36.73
C ALA A 47 -19.92 -5.15 37.02
N LYS A 48 -19.71 -6.30 37.66
CA LYS A 48 -20.76 -7.27 38.02
C LYS A 48 -21.52 -7.90 36.84
N LYS A 49 -21.05 -7.72 35.60
CA LYS A 49 -21.61 -8.36 34.40
C LYS A 49 -20.96 -9.70 34.08
N GLY A 50 -21.74 -10.65 33.57
CA GLY A 50 -21.24 -11.90 32.99
C GLY A 50 -20.49 -11.69 31.67
N LYS A 51 -19.74 -12.70 31.22
CA LYS A 51 -18.91 -12.63 29.98
C LYS A 51 -19.73 -12.40 28.69
N ASN A 52 -21.01 -12.76 28.70
CA ASN A 52 -21.91 -12.68 27.54
C ASN A 52 -22.92 -11.53 27.65
N GLU A 53 -22.84 -10.71 28.69
CA GLU A 53 -23.73 -9.57 28.88
C GLU A 53 -23.22 -8.34 28.11
N GLU A 54 -24.16 -7.52 27.65
CA GLU A 54 -23.85 -6.33 26.87
C GLU A 54 -23.17 -5.25 27.73
N VAL A 55 -22.06 -4.70 27.23
CA VAL A 55 -21.36 -3.58 27.89
C VAL A 55 -22.29 -2.37 27.99
N PHE A 56 -22.95 -2.00 26.88
CA PHE A 56 -23.80 -0.82 26.76
C PHE A 56 -25.29 -1.16 26.75
N HIS A 57 -25.77 -1.87 27.77
CA HIS A 57 -27.16 -2.33 27.87
C HIS A 57 -28.24 -1.24 27.87
N GLU A 58 -27.90 0.01 28.20
CA GLU A 58 -28.83 1.15 28.21
C GLU A 58 -28.75 2.01 26.93
N LEU A 59 -27.95 1.61 25.93
CA LEU A 59 -27.74 2.39 24.71
C LEU A 59 -28.13 1.59 23.48
N SER A 60 -29.08 2.10 22.71
CA SER A 60 -29.38 1.57 21.38
C SER A 60 -28.71 2.36 20.25
N VAL A 61 -28.52 1.70 19.10
CA VAL A 61 -28.02 2.34 17.87
C VAL A 61 -28.99 3.44 17.39
N THR A 62 -30.29 3.27 17.62
CA THR A 62 -31.32 4.24 17.24
C THR A 62 -31.17 5.53 18.05
N GLU A 63 -31.03 5.43 19.37
CA GLU A 63 -30.84 6.59 20.25
C GLU A 63 -29.52 7.30 19.97
N LEU A 64 -28.43 6.55 19.76
CA LEU A 64 -27.14 7.11 19.37
C LEU A 64 -27.27 7.94 18.09
N ASN A 65 -27.87 7.40 17.02
CA ASN A 65 -28.01 8.13 15.77
C ASN A 65 -28.98 9.31 15.89
N LYS A 66 -30.03 9.21 16.70
CA LYS A 66 -30.92 10.34 17.01
C LYS A 66 -30.15 11.47 17.68
N HIS A 67 -29.31 11.16 18.65
CA HIS A 67 -28.45 12.15 19.30
C HIS A 67 -27.47 12.77 18.30
N LEU A 68 -26.75 11.97 17.51
CA LEU A 68 -25.82 12.46 16.49
C LEU A 68 -26.49 13.37 15.47
N SER A 69 -27.68 12.99 14.97
CA SER A 69 -28.44 13.80 14.02
C SER A 69 -28.94 15.12 14.61
N SER A 70 -29.16 15.18 15.94
CA SER A 70 -29.50 16.44 16.62
C SER A 70 -28.32 17.41 16.72
N LEU A 71 -27.08 16.89 16.73
CA LEU A 71 -25.86 17.70 16.70
C LEU A 71 -25.56 18.22 15.29
N MET A 72 -25.81 17.42 14.27
CA MET A 72 -25.63 17.79 12.86
C MET A 72 -26.60 17.01 11.97
N PRO A 73 -27.45 17.68 11.17
CA PRO A 73 -28.37 17.01 10.26
C PRO A 73 -27.65 15.99 9.35
N GLY A 74 -28.13 14.75 9.32
CA GLY A 74 -27.55 13.67 8.52
C GLY A 74 -26.36 12.94 9.16
N LEU A 75 -25.87 13.40 10.33
CA LEU A 75 -24.80 12.72 11.05
C LEU A 75 -25.29 11.40 11.66
N SER A 76 -24.49 10.36 11.49
CA SER A 76 -24.73 9.01 12.02
C SER A 76 -23.39 8.31 12.28
N ALA A 77 -23.41 7.22 13.03
CA ALA A 77 -22.20 6.48 13.39
C ALA A 77 -21.36 6.05 12.17
N LYS A 78 -22.01 5.72 11.04
CA LYS A 78 -21.31 5.35 9.79
C LYS A 78 -20.51 6.50 9.19
N VAL A 79 -20.95 7.75 9.37
CA VAL A 79 -20.31 8.95 8.78
C VAL A 79 -18.91 9.12 9.38
N PHE A 80 -18.72 8.82 10.67
CA PHE A 80 -17.41 8.86 11.31
C PHE A 80 -16.40 7.91 10.65
N ARG A 81 -16.82 6.72 10.20
CA ARG A 81 -15.91 5.81 9.49
C ARG A 81 -15.45 6.40 8.15
N THR A 82 -16.37 6.98 7.38
CA THR A 82 -16.05 7.64 6.10
C THR A 82 -15.18 8.87 6.30
N PHE A 83 -15.50 9.70 7.30
CA PHE A 83 -14.71 10.88 7.65
C PHE A 83 -13.29 10.48 8.05
N ASN A 84 -13.12 9.60 9.03
CA ASN A 84 -11.81 9.19 9.51
C ASN A 84 -10.96 8.53 8.41
N ALA A 85 -11.58 7.71 7.55
CA ALA A 85 -10.87 7.10 6.42
C ALA A 85 -10.42 8.13 5.39
N SER A 86 -11.30 9.06 5.00
CA SER A 86 -10.99 10.12 4.03
C SER A 86 -9.95 11.10 4.57
N PHE A 87 -10.14 11.58 5.80
CA PHE A 87 -9.21 12.47 6.48
C PHE A 87 -7.83 11.83 6.65
N THR A 88 -7.78 10.55 7.03
CA THR A 88 -6.51 9.82 7.17
C THR A 88 -5.82 9.67 5.81
N LEU A 89 -6.56 9.35 4.73
CA LEU A 89 -5.95 9.28 3.40
C LEU A 89 -5.31 10.62 3.02
N GLU A 90 -6.04 11.72 3.19
CA GLU A 90 -5.54 13.05 2.84
C GLU A 90 -4.30 13.43 3.66
N LYS A 91 -4.33 13.16 4.98
CA LYS A 91 -3.21 13.43 5.88
C LYS A 91 -1.95 12.63 5.53
N GLU A 92 -2.13 11.37 5.14
CA GLU A 92 -1.02 10.45 4.84
C GLU A 92 -0.45 10.66 3.43
N LEU A 93 -1.23 11.23 2.52
CA LEU A 93 -0.75 11.58 1.18
C LEU A 93 0.03 12.90 1.22
N PRO A 94 1.21 12.97 0.58
CA PRO A 94 1.90 14.23 0.37
C PRO A 94 1.01 15.12 -0.48
N GLY A 95 0.76 16.32 0.02
CA GLY A 95 -0.28 17.16 -0.54
C GLY A 95 -0.21 18.62 -0.17
N PRO A 96 -1.31 19.39 -0.36
CA PRO A 96 -1.26 20.84 -0.43
C PRO A 96 -1.10 21.52 0.95
N SER A 97 -0.78 20.73 1.98
CA SER A 97 -0.52 21.13 3.36
C SER A 97 0.84 20.59 3.85
N GLY A 98 1.63 19.95 2.98
CA GLY A 98 2.92 19.31 3.28
C GLY A 98 3.93 19.45 2.14
N GLN A 99 5.05 18.72 2.20
CA GLN A 99 6.08 18.74 1.16
C GLN A 99 5.55 18.19 -0.18
N GLU A 100 5.88 18.88 -1.27
CA GLU A 100 5.73 18.36 -2.62
C GLU A 100 6.41 16.98 -2.74
N LEU A 101 5.69 16.00 -3.30
CA LEU A 101 6.19 14.63 -3.46
C LEU A 101 7.41 14.56 -4.37
N ASP A 102 7.42 15.39 -5.42
CA ASP A 102 8.43 15.39 -6.46
C ASP A 102 8.68 16.82 -6.96
N PRO A 103 9.33 17.68 -6.14
CA PRO A 103 9.54 19.10 -6.48
C PRO A 103 10.36 19.31 -7.76
N GLN A 104 11.10 18.27 -8.17
CA GLN A 104 11.99 18.30 -9.33
C GLN A 104 11.39 17.59 -10.56
N GLY A 105 10.20 16.98 -10.44
CA GLY A 105 9.56 16.23 -11.53
C GLY A 105 10.35 15.01 -12.01
N LYS A 106 11.23 14.43 -11.18
CA LYS A 106 12.14 13.34 -11.56
C LYS A 106 11.69 11.97 -11.06
N MET A 107 10.68 11.92 -10.20
CA MET A 107 10.21 10.68 -9.61
C MET A 107 9.31 9.94 -10.61
N GLU A 108 9.70 8.71 -10.93
CA GLU A 108 8.91 7.83 -11.78
C GLU A 108 7.55 7.50 -11.13
N VAL A 109 6.56 7.15 -11.96
CA VAL A 109 5.18 6.87 -11.51
C VAL A 109 5.11 5.73 -10.48
N ALA A 110 5.91 4.67 -10.64
CA ALA A 110 5.83 3.48 -9.78
C ALA A 110 6.12 3.78 -8.29
N PRO A 111 7.19 4.51 -7.93
CA PRO A 111 7.39 5.03 -6.57
C PRO A 111 6.19 5.80 -6.01
N LYS A 112 5.58 6.70 -6.80
CA LYS A 112 4.42 7.48 -6.37
C LYS A 112 3.23 6.58 -6.03
N VAL A 113 2.98 5.55 -6.82
CA VAL A 113 1.89 4.58 -6.60
C VAL A 113 2.09 3.77 -5.32
N VAL A 114 3.33 3.38 -4.99
CA VAL A 114 3.60 2.63 -3.75
C VAL A 114 3.35 3.51 -2.54
N LEU A 115 3.78 4.77 -2.57
CA LEU A 115 3.45 5.71 -1.50
C LEU A 115 1.94 5.87 -1.31
N TYR A 116 1.18 5.93 -2.41
CA TYR A 116 -0.28 5.96 -2.33
C TYR A 116 -0.85 4.69 -1.70
N ASN A 117 -0.31 3.51 -2.06
CA ASN A 117 -0.74 2.25 -1.47
C ASN A 117 -0.43 2.18 0.02
N ASP A 118 0.72 2.71 0.46
CA ASP A 118 1.09 2.82 1.88
C ASP A 118 0.10 3.70 2.66
N ALA A 119 -0.27 4.86 2.11
CA ALA A 119 -1.29 5.73 2.70
C ALA A 119 -2.65 5.01 2.81
N ASN A 120 -3.08 4.35 1.73
CA ASN A 120 -4.32 3.56 1.75
C ASN A 120 -4.25 2.34 2.69
N ARG A 121 -3.07 1.76 2.88
CA ARG A 121 -2.85 0.66 3.85
C ARG A 121 -3.11 1.13 5.27
N LYS A 122 -2.64 2.32 5.64
CA LYS A 122 -2.94 2.93 6.95
C LYS A 122 -4.44 3.13 7.16
N VAL A 123 -5.15 3.61 6.12
CA VAL A 123 -6.62 3.73 6.16
C VAL A 123 -7.31 2.38 6.31
N ALA A 124 -6.84 1.35 5.61
CA ALA A 124 -7.39 0.01 5.69
C ALA A 124 -7.18 -0.61 7.09
N ILE A 125 -6.01 -0.40 7.70
CA ILE A 125 -5.72 -0.81 9.10
C ILE A 125 -6.66 -0.09 10.07
N LEU A 126 -6.81 1.24 9.94
CA LEU A 126 -7.74 2.03 10.74
C LEU A 126 -9.18 1.49 10.66
N CYS A 127 -9.60 1.03 9.49
CA CYS A 127 -10.94 0.47 9.26
C CYS A 127 -11.07 -1.03 9.61
N ASN A 128 -10.01 -1.67 10.12
CA ASN A 128 -9.90 -3.11 10.31
C ASN A 128 -10.22 -3.95 9.05
N HIS A 129 -9.85 -3.46 7.86
CA HIS A 129 -10.02 -4.18 6.60
C HIS A 129 -8.91 -5.23 6.42
N GLN A 130 -9.00 -6.30 7.19
CA GLN A 130 -8.08 -7.43 7.12
C GLN A 130 -8.54 -8.47 6.08
N ARG A 131 -7.60 -9.28 5.61
CA ARG A 131 -7.86 -10.48 4.81
C ARG A 131 -6.84 -11.55 5.14
N THR A 132 -7.18 -12.81 4.92
CA THR A 132 -6.21 -13.90 4.95
C THR A 132 -5.23 -13.76 3.78
N ALA A 133 -3.95 -14.03 4.04
CA ALA A 133 -2.96 -14.11 2.99
C ALA A 133 -3.36 -15.21 1.96
N PRO A 134 -3.27 -14.95 0.64
CA PRO A 134 -3.59 -15.95 -0.36
C PRO A 134 -2.70 -17.20 -0.23
N LYS A 135 -3.25 -18.40 -0.46
CA LYS A 135 -2.47 -19.65 -0.39
C LYS A 135 -1.26 -19.69 -1.34
N SER A 136 -1.34 -19.01 -2.47
CA SER A 136 -0.26 -18.93 -3.47
C SER A 136 0.70 -17.74 -3.25
N PHE A 137 0.61 -17.08 -2.09
CA PHE A 137 1.37 -15.87 -1.82
C PHE A 137 2.88 -16.14 -1.81
N ASP A 138 3.32 -17.14 -1.04
CA ASP A 138 4.72 -17.51 -0.91
C ASP A 138 5.32 -17.94 -2.25
N THR A 139 4.63 -18.81 -3.00
CA THR A 139 5.05 -19.20 -4.35
C THR A 139 5.20 -17.99 -5.30
N THR A 140 4.39 -16.96 -5.12
CA THR A 140 4.53 -15.74 -5.94
C THR A 140 5.70 -14.88 -5.48
N LEU A 141 5.95 -14.78 -4.17
CA LEU A 141 7.11 -14.07 -3.63
C LEU A 141 8.41 -14.75 -4.06
N ASP A 142 8.49 -16.07 -3.98
CA ASP A 142 9.66 -16.84 -4.42
C ASP A 142 9.99 -16.57 -5.89
N LYS A 143 8.97 -16.57 -6.76
CA LYS A 143 9.13 -16.23 -8.18
C LYS A 143 9.64 -14.80 -8.38
N MET A 144 9.13 -13.84 -7.61
CA MET A 144 9.57 -12.44 -7.70
C MET A 144 11.00 -12.26 -7.16
N ASN A 145 11.36 -12.95 -6.07
CA ASN A 145 12.71 -12.96 -5.52
C ASN A 145 13.72 -13.58 -6.49
N ALA A 146 13.41 -14.74 -7.06
CA ALA A 146 14.24 -15.37 -8.08
C ALA A 146 14.46 -14.45 -9.31
N GLN A 147 13.41 -13.73 -9.75
CA GLN A 147 13.54 -12.72 -10.80
C GLN A 147 14.42 -11.54 -10.39
N LEU A 148 14.32 -11.09 -9.13
CA LEU A 148 15.13 -10.00 -8.60
C LEU A 148 16.62 -10.39 -8.54
N ASP A 149 16.92 -11.61 -8.09
CA ASP A 149 18.28 -12.12 -8.01
C ASP A 149 18.89 -12.32 -9.39
N GLN A 150 18.11 -12.86 -10.34
CA GLN A 150 18.52 -12.91 -11.74
C GLN A 150 18.87 -11.51 -12.28
N LEU A 151 18.07 -10.48 -12.00
CA LEU A 151 18.38 -9.11 -12.44
C LEU A 151 19.66 -8.56 -11.79
N LYS A 152 19.91 -8.87 -10.50
CA LYS A 152 21.13 -8.47 -9.79
C LYS A 152 22.37 -9.13 -10.38
N ASP A 153 22.30 -10.42 -10.71
CA ASP A 153 23.39 -11.15 -11.35
C ASP A 153 23.69 -10.57 -12.74
N GLN A 154 22.65 -10.30 -13.52
CA GLN A 154 22.80 -9.64 -14.82
C GLN A 154 23.42 -8.23 -14.71
N LEU A 155 23.09 -7.49 -13.64
CA LEU A 155 23.71 -6.20 -13.37
C LEU A 155 25.20 -6.36 -13.01
N LYS A 156 25.56 -7.41 -12.28
CA LYS A 156 26.97 -7.74 -11.96
C LYS A 156 27.75 -8.06 -13.23
N ASP A 157 27.19 -8.86 -14.13
CA ASP A 157 27.78 -9.17 -15.44
C ASP A 157 27.98 -7.90 -16.29
N LEU A 158 27.00 -6.99 -16.31
CA LEU A 158 27.12 -5.70 -17.00
C LEU A 158 28.23 -4.81 -16.42
N LYS A 159 28.39 -4.77 -15.08
CA LYS A 159 29.48 -4.03 -14.42
C LYS A 159 30.85 -4.65 -14.74
N GLN A 160 30.94 -5.97 -14.81
CA GLN A 160 32.16 -6.65 -15.25
C GLN A 160 32.47 -6.31 -16.71
N MET A 161 31.48 -6.32 -17.60
CA MET A 161 31.62 -5.92 -19.00
C MET A 161 32.14 -4.48 -19.13
N GLN A 162 31.58 -3.54 -18.35
CA GLN A 162 32.06 -2.16 -18.31
C GLN A 162 33.54 -2.08 -17.94
N THR A 163 33.96 -2.85 -16.93
CA THR A 163 35.36 -2.91 -16.48
C THR A 163 36.30 -3.48 -17.55
N LEU A 164 35.86 -4.51 -18.29
CA LEU A 164 36.63 -5.10 -19.37
C LEU A 164 36.82 -4.14 -20.55
N ILE A 165 35.79 -3.38 -20.90
CA ILE A 165 35.85 -2.34 -21.95
C ILE A 165 36.86 -1.26 -21.55
N SER A 166 36.78 -0.75 -20.31
CA SER A 166 37.72 0.26 -19.81
C SER A 166 39.18 -0.21 -19.78
N LYS A 167 39.42 -1.52 -19.67
CA LYS A 167 40.75 -2.15 -19.69
C LYS A 167 41.21 -2.60 -21.08
N GLY A 168 40.44 -2.32 -22.14
CA GLY A 168 40.75 -2.76 -23.50
C GLY A 168 40.66 -4.28 -23.74
N LYS A 169 40.06 -5.05 -22.82
CA LYS A 169 39.93 -6.51 -22.90
C LYS A 169 38.63 -6.95 -23.58
N SER A 170 38.34 -6.35 -24.73
CA SER A 170 37.08 -6.52 -25.44
C SER A 170 36.83 -7.95 -25.94
N SER A 171 37.89 -8.75 -26.16
CA SER A 171 37.80 -10.16 -26.57
C SER A 171 37.27 -11.10 -25.49
N SER A 172 37.29 -10.70 -24.21
CA SER A 172 36.79 -11.51 -23.09
C SER A 172 35.32 -11.25 -22.74
N ILE A 173 34.62 -10.40 -23.50
CA ILE A 173 33.23 -10.03 -23.23
C ILE A 173 32.29 -11.15 -23.66
N LYS A 174 31.42 -11.58 -22.74
CA LYS A 174 30.34 -12.51 -23.04
C LYS A 174 29.29 -11.83 -23.93
N LEU A 175 29.11 -12.35 -25.14
CA LEU A 175 28.07 -11.92 -26.07
C LEU A 175 26.88 -12.90 -26.05
N LYS A 176 25.76 -12.44 -26.58
CA LYS A 176 24.55 -13.23 -26.72
C LYS A 176 24.82 -14.41 -27.66
N LYS A 177 24.40 -15.61 -27.26
CA LYS A 177 24.50 -16.81 -28.10
C LYS A 177 23.15 -17.07 -28.74
N GLU A 178 23.13 -17.24 -30.06
CA GLU A 178 21.96 -17.81 -30.73
C GLU A 178 21.82 -19.26 -30.27
N LYS A 179 20.71 -19.55 -29.60
CA LYS A 179 20.32 -20.94 -29.28
C LYS A 179 19.25 -21.36 -30.29
N PRO A 180 19.25 -22.63 -30.74
CA PRO A 180 18.13 -23.17 -31.51
C PRO A 180 16.84 -23.03 -30.69
N ALA A 181 15.73 -22.71 -31.37
CA ALA A 181 14.43 -22.60 -30.73
C ALA A 181 14.07 -23.93 -30.05
N SER A 182 13.70 -23.87 -28.77
CA SER A 182 13.11 -25.00 -28.06
C SER A 182 11.63 -25.10 -28.47
N ASP A 183 11.13 -26.31 -28.68
CA ASP A 183 9.69 -26.55 -28.89
C ASP A 183 8.86 -26.16 -27.65
N ASN A 184 9.51 -26.06 -26.48
CA ASN A 184 8.89 -25.60 -25.26
C ASN A 184 8.98 -24.06 -25.11
N LYS A 185 7.84 -23.40 -25.27
CA LYS A 185 7.71 -21.93 -25.17
C LYS A 185 8.21 -21.35 -23.85
N ASP A 186 8.04 -22.06 -22.74
CA ASP A 186 8.47 -21.57 -21.43
C ASP A 186 10.00 -21.59 -21.29
N GLU A 187 10.65 -22.65 -21.78
CA GLU A 187 12.11 -22.75 -21.77
C GLU A 187 12.76 -21.70 -22.67
N ASP A 188 12.19 -21.46 -23.86
CA ASP A 188 12.65 -20.41 -24.76
C ASP A 188 12.50 -19.01 -24.12
N ALA A 189 11.38 -18.75 -23.44
CA ALA A 189 11.17 -17.49 -22.71
C ALA A 189 12.18 -17.31 -21.56
N LEU A 190 12.48 -18.37 -20.80
CA LEU A 190 13.49 -18.37 -19.74
C LEU A 190 14.90 -18.12 -20.30
N ALA A 191 15.27 -18.79 -21.39
CA ALA A 191 16.56 -18.61 -22.04
C ALA A 191 16.74 -17.18 -22.59
N LYS A 192 15.69 -16.63 -23.23
CA LYS A 192 15.66 -15.23 -23.70
C LYS A 192 15.83 -14.24 -22.54
N LYS A 193 15.16 -14.47 -21.41
CA LYS A 193 15.31 -13.65 -20.19
C LYS A 193 16.71 -13.74 -19.62
N ALA A 194 17.32 -14.92 -19.55
CA ALA A 194 18.67 -15.11 -19.01
C ALA A 194 19.72 -14.28 -19.77
N GLN A 195 19.61 -14.20 -21.09
CA GLN A 195 20.54 -13.45 -21.95
C GLN A 195 20.12 -12.00 -22.24
N ALA A 196 19.05 -11.49 -21.64
CA ALA A 196 18.50 -10.17 -21.97
C ALA A 196 19.50 -9.00 -21.77
N HIS A 197 20.42 -9.16 -20.82
CA HIS A 197 21.46 -8.18 -20.50
C HIS A 197 22.63 -8.20 -21.50
N LEU A 198 22.84 -9.30 -22.23
CA LEU A 198 23.94 -9.45 -23.19
C LEU A 198 23.68 -8.67 -24.48
N PHE A 199 24.74 -8.40 -25.22
CA PHE A 199 24.72 -7.71 -26.51
C PHE A 199 25.05 -8.69 -27.65
N GLN A 200 24.55 -8.41 -28.86
CA GLN A 200 24.84 -9.23 -30.04
C GLN A 200 26.27 -9.02 -30.56
N ARG A 201 26.80 -7.81 -30.39
CA ARG A 201 28.16 -7.41 -30.76
C ARG A 201 28.79 -6.67 -29.59
N THR A 202 30.11 -6.53 -29.61
CA THR A 202 30.84 -5.77 -28.59
C THR A 202 30.28 -4.34 -28.47
N PRO A 203 29.72 -3.96 -27.32
CA PRO A 203 29.12 -2.64 -27.14
C PRO A 203 30.17 -1.58 -26.81
N SER A 204 29.83 -0.32 -27.02
CA SER A 204 30.62 0.80 -26.49
C SER A 204 30.43 0.98 -24.97
N ALA A 205 31.34 1.71 -24.33
CA ALA A 205 31.24 2.05 -22.91
C ALA A 205 29.90 2.72 -22.56
N ASP A 206 29.44 3.65 -23.41
CA ASP A 206 28.16 4.36 -23.22
C ASP A 206 26.95 3.45 -23.34
N GLN A 207 26.98 2.48 -24.27
CA GLN A 207 25.91 1.50 -24.43
C GLN A 207 25.79 0.62 -23.19
N VAL A 208 26.92 0.20 -22.60
CA VAL A 208 26.92 -0.58 -21.36
C VAL A 208 26.45 0.28 -20.19
N ALA A 209 26.90 1.53 -20.07
CA ALA A 209 26.47 2.45 -19.01
C ALA A 209 24.95 2.66 -19.03
N LYS A 210 24.37 2.96 -20.20
CA LYS A 210 22.90 3.09 -20.37
C LYS A 210 22.17 1.79 -19.99
N LYS A 211 22.73 0.63 -20.34
CA LYS A 211 22.11 -0.67 -19.99
C LYS A 211 22.19 -0.96 -18.49
N ILE A 212 23.29 -0.59 -17.83
CA ILE A 212 23.44 -0.65 -16.36
C ILE A 212 22.38 0.20 -15.68
N GLU A 213 22.16 1.44 -16.12
CA GLU A 213 21.13 2.32 -15.56
C GLU A 213 19.73 1.72 -15.71
N ASN A 214 19.41 1.20 -16.90
CA ASN A 214 18.14 0.53 -17.15
C ASN A 214 17.94 -0.70 -16.24
N TRP A 215 18.98 -1.50 -15.99
CA TRP A 215 18.89 -2.64 -15.08
C TRP A 215 18.73 -2.21 -13.62
N LYS A 216 19.44 -1.16 -13.19
CA LYS A 216 19.24 -0.55 -11.86
C LYS A 216 17.79 -0.11 -11.66
N LYS A 217 17.19 0.55 -12.66
CA LYS A 217 15.77 0.93 -12.65
C LYS A 217 14.84 -0.27 -12.52
N LYS A 218 15.06 -1.33 -13.32
CA LYS A 218 14.27 -2.58 -13.24
C LYS A 218 14.35 -3.25 -11.86
N ILE A 219 15.55 -3.34 -11.29
CA ILE A 219 15.78 -3.89 -9.94
C ILE A 219 15.02 -3.06 -8.90
N LYS A 220 15.17 -1.73 -8.95
CA LYS A 220 14.48 -0.83 -8.01
C LYS A 220 12.96 -0.99 -8.11
N ALA A 221 12.41 -1.01 -9.32
CA ALA A 221 10.97 -1.16 -9.55
C ALA A 221 10.45 -2.53 -9.05
N LEU A 222 11.15 -3.63 -9.34
CA LEU A 222 10.73 -4.97 -8.89
C LEU A 222 10.87 -5.12 -7.37
N SER A 223 11.95 -4.60 -6.78
CA SER A 223 12.15 -4.60 -5.33
C SER A 223 11.05 -3.83 -4.61
N LEU A 224 10.68 -2.66 -5.13
CA LEU A 224 9.61 -1.85 -4.56
C LEU A 224 8.24 -2.57 -4.67
N ARG A 225 7.97 -3.21 -5.81
CA ARG A 225 6.73 -4.00 -6.00
C ARG A 225 6.68 -5.22 -5.09
N LEU A 226 7.82 -5.86 -4.84
CA LEU A 226 7.93 -6.98 -3.91
C LEU A 226 7.56 -6.52 -2.49
N GLN A 227 8.15 -5.41 -2.05
CA GLN A 227 7.87 -4.82 -0.74
C GLN A 227 6.39 -4.44 -0.60
N ASP A 228 5.83 -3.68 -1.55
CA ASP A 228 4.40 -3.28 -1.55
C ASP A 228 3.48 -4.51 -1.46
N LYS A 229 3.84 -5.61 -2.13
CA LYS A 229 3.05 -6.85 -2.08
C LYS A 229 3.14 -7.56 -0.72
N THR A 230 4.32 -7.56 -0.11
CA THR A 230 4.58 -8.11 1.22
C THR A 230 3.85 -7.33 2.30
N ASP A 231 3.96 -6.01 2.28
CA ASP A 231 3.35 -5.14 3.29
C ASP A 231 1.81 -5.22 3.26
N ASN A 232 1.25 -5.48 2.08
CA ASN A 232 -0.19 -5.59 1.85
C ASN A 232 -0.75 -7.02 1.83
N LYS A 233 0.02 -8.03 2.28
CA LYS A 233 -0.40 -9.44 2.18
C LYS A 233 -1.72 -9.73 2.90
N GLU A 234 -1.91 -9.13 4.08
CA GLU A 234 -3.06 -9.36 4.98
C GLU A 234 -4.05 -8.19 5.01
N VAL A 235 -3.89 -7.19 4.15
CA VAL A 235 -4.71 -5.98 4.15
C VAL A 235 -5.57 -5.88 2.88
N ALA A 236 -6.86 -5.63 3.05
CA ALA A 236 -7.84 -5.51 1.96
C ALA A 236 -7.99 -4.06 1.48
N LEU A 237 -7.00 -3.60 0.71
CA LEU A 237 -6.93 -2.22 0.17
C LEU A 237 -8.11 -1.80 -0.73
N GLY A 238 -8.81 -2.76 -1.35
CA GLY A 238 -9.92 -2.46 -2.26
C GLY A 238 -11.16 -1.93 -1.55
N THR A 239 -11.42 -2.44 -0.34
CA THR A 239 -12.63 -2.10 0.43
C THR A 239 -12.62 -0.64 0.88
N SER A 240 -11.47 -0.13 1.35
CA SER A 240 -11.31 1.29 1.68
C SER A 240 -11.49 2.18 0.45
N LYS A 241 -10.84 1.84 -0.68
CA LYS A 241 -10.92 2.61 -1.94
C LYS A 241 -12.34 2.70 -2.49
N LEU A 242 -13.14 1.65 -2.35
CA LEU A 242 -14.46 1.59 -2.98
C LEU A 242 -15.56 2.32 -2.20
N ASN A 243 -15.48 2.34 -0.87
CA ASN A 243 -16.64 2.65 -0.02
C ASN A 243 -16.39 3.68 1.09
N TYR A 244 -15.13 3.93 1.48
CA TYR A 244 -14.85 4.70 2.71
C TYR A 244 -14.01 5.94 2.48
N MET A 245 -13.35 6.06 1.32
CA MET A 245 -12.54 7.22 0.98
C MET A 245 -13.24 8.07 -0.08
N ASP A 246 -13.24 9.38 0.10
CA ASP A 246 -13.69 10.31 -0.94
C ASP A 246 -12.77 10.18 -2.17
N PRO A 247 -13.29 9.76 -3.34
CA PRO A 247 -12.47 9.57 -4.54
C PRO A 247 -11.81 10.85 -5.04
N ARG A 248 -12.34 12.04 -4.68
CA ARG A 248 -11.76 13.33 -5.05
C ARG A 248 -10.38 13.54 -4.43
N ILE A 249 -10.12 13.01 -3.22
CA ILE A 249 -8.78 13.04 -2.61
C ILE A 249 -7.77 12.39 -3.55
N THR A 250 -8.10 11.19 -4.03
CA THR A 250 -7.24 10.40 -4.93
C THR A 250 -7.06 11.09 -6.28
N VAL A 251 -8.14 11.60 -6.87
CA VAL A 251 -8.08 12.27 -8.18
C VAL A 251 -7.24 13.55 -8.09
N ALA A 252 -7.48 14.38 -7.08
CA ALA A 252 -6.70 15.60 -6.83
C ALA A 252 -5.22 15.28 -6.63
N TRP A 253 -4.90 14.25 -5.84
CA TRP A 253 -3.52 13.78 -5.65
C TRP A 253 -2.89 13.28 -6.96
N CYS A 254 -3.62 12.51 -7.77
CA CYS A 254 -3.13 12.02 -9.06
C CYS A 254 -2.78 13.19 -10.01
N LYS A 255 -3.66 14.18 -10.10
CA LYS A 255 -3.46 15.38 -10.92
C LYS A 255 -2.25 16.19 -10.45
N ARG A 256 -2.12 16.44 -9.13
CA ARG A 256 -1.00 17.18 -8.53
C ARG A 256 0.36 16.54 -8.80
N ASN A 257 0.42 15.21 -8.81
CA ASN A 257 1.67 14.47 -8.84
C ASN A 257 1.97 13.83 -10.21
N GLU A 258 1.19 14.19 -11.23
CA GLU A 258 1.28 13.64 -12.60
C GLU A 258 1.22 12.11 -12.64
N VAL A 259 0.38 11.53 -11.79
CA VAL A 259 0.14 10.08 -11.75
C VAL A 259 -1.09 9.77 -12.57
N PRO A 260 -1.01 8.87 -13.58
CA PRO A 260 -2.19 8.42 -14.30
C PRO A 260 -3.21 7.80 -13.33
N ILE A 261 -4.45 8.27 -13.34
CA ILE A 261 -5.51 7.76 -12.44
C ILE A 261 -5.70 6.24 -12.60
N SER A 262 -5.48 5.71 -13.80
CA SER A 262 -5.53 4.26 -14.09
C SER A 262 -4.48 3.44 -13.35
N ALA A 263 -3.41 4.06 -12.85
CA ALA A 263 -2.40 3.40 -12.03
C ALA A 263 -2.88 3.16 -10.59
N VAL A 264 -3.89 3.92 -10.12
CA VAL A 264 -4.41 3.86 -8.74
C VAL A 264 -5.82 3.27 -8.69
N PHE A 265 -6.69 3.69 -9.62
CA PHE A 265 -8.06 3.21 -9.78
C PHE A 265 -8.18 2.26 -10.97
N SER A 266 -8.75 1.08 -10.70
CA SER A 266 -9.12 0.12 -11.73
C SER A 266 -10.17 0.71 -12.67
N LYS A 267 -10.40 0.07 -13.83
CA LYS A 267 -11.46 0.48 -14.78
C LYS A 267 -12.82 0.64 -14.07
N THR A 268 -13.22 -0.34 -13.28
CA THR A 268 -14.48 -0.31 -12.51
C THR A 268 -14.57 0.85 -11.54
N LEU A 269 -13.48 1.18 -10.83
CA LEU A 269 -13.47 2.33 -9.92
C LEU A 269 -13.58 3.65 -10.68
N ARG A 270 -12.92 3.75 -11.84
CA ARG A 270 -13.02 4.94 -12.68
C ARG A 270 -14.44 5.15 -13.24
N GLU A 271 -15.11 4.07 -13.62
CA GLU A 271 -16.52 4.10 -14.06
C GLU A 271 -17.49 4.48 -12.92
N LYS A 272 -17.23 3.99 -11.69
CA LYS A 272 -18.05 4.36 -10.52
C LYS A 272 -17.87 5.83 -10.11
N PHE A 273 -16.66 6.35 -10.22
CA PHE A 273 -16.28 7.67 -9.70
C PHE A 273 -16.10 8.72 -10.80
N VAL A 274 -16.79 8.58 -11.94
CA VAL A 274 -16.73 9.56 -13.04
C VAL A 274 -16.99 10.99 -12.55
N TRP A 275 -17.95 11.17 -11.64
CA TRP A 275 -18.29 12.46 -11.04
C TRP A 275 -17.14 13.14 -10.26
N ALA A 276 -16.13 12.39 -9.82
CA ALA A 276 -14.98 12.90 -9.10
C ALA A 276 -13.78 13.25 -10.01
N MET A 277 -13.83 12.87 -11.30
CA MET A 277 -12.68 12.97 -12.21
C MET A 277 -12.33 14.41 -12.57
N ASP A 278 -13.30 15.32 -12.54
CA ASP A 278 -13.12 16.73 -12.91
C ASP A 278 -12.68 17.61 -11.74
N VAL A 279 -12.42 17.04 -10.56
CA VAL A 279 -12.04 17.81 -9.37
C VAL A 279 -10.74 18.60 -9.57
N ASP A 280 -10.66 19.79 -8.98
CA ASP A 280 -9.45 20.62 -8.98
C ASP A 280 -8.27 19.90 -8.31
N PRO A 281 -7.03 20.01 -8.83
CA PRO A 281 -5.85 19.46 -8.19
C PRO A 281 -5.65 19.92 -6.73
N HIS A 282 -6.06 21.13 -6.36
CA HIS A 282 -5.91 21.71 -5.02
C HIS A 282 -7.06 21.39 -4.07
N TRP A 283 -8.03 20.59 -4.51
CA TRP A 283 -9.16 20.21 -3.68
C TRP A 283 -8.69 19.51 -2.38
N LYS A 284 -9.36 19.85 -1.28
CA LYS A 284 -9.14 19.33 0.08
C LYS A 284 -10.45 18.82 0.68
N PHE A 285 -10.36 17.78 1.51
CA PHE A 285 -11.50 17.15 2.19
C PHE A 285 -11.92 17.89 3.46
#